data_AF-A0A1R3KXQ7-F1
#
_entry.id   AF-A0A1R3KXQ7-F1
#
_cell.length_a   1.000
_cell.length_b   1.000
_cell.length_c   1.000
_cell.angle_alpha   90.00
_cell.angle_beta   90.00
_cell.angle_gamma   90.00
#
_symmetry.space_group_name_H-M   'P 1'
#
loop_
_entity.id
_entity.type
_entity.pdbx_description
1 polymer ?
#
loop_
_entity_poly.entity_id
_entity_poly.type
_entity_poly.pdbx_seq_one_letter_code
_entity_poly.pdbx_strand_id
1 'polypeptide(L)' 'MGPRISAACFFAPTLAYRNEPIGPTEELVSEESPPIYKGISISRYIPFFRSKDRDGTIALPHLKINGAREP' A
#
# COMPACT_ATOMS: atom_id res chain seq x y z
N MET A 1 -20.05 -32.26 2.20
CA MET A 1 -19.32 -30.98 1.97
C MET A 1 -20.36 -29.93 1.61
N GLY A 2 -20.66 -29.01 2.53
CA GLY A 2 -21.63 -27.93 2.30
C GLY A 2 -20.96 -26.67 1.73
N PRO A 3 -21.74 -25.71 1.20
CA PRO A 3 -21.20 -24.45 0.71
C PRO A 3 -20.57 -23.63 1.85
N ARG A 4 -19.38 -23.08 1.62
CA ARG A 4 -18.73 -22.11 2.51
C ARG A 4 -19.10 -20.71 2.05
N ILE A 5 -19.66 -19.91 2.95
CA ILE A 5 -20.02 -18.50 2.71
C ILE A 5 -19.09 -17.63 3.57
N SER A 6 -18.57 -16.55 2.99
CA SER A 6 -17.79 -15.54 3.70
C SER A 6 -18.10 -14.14 3.16
N ALA A 7 -18.13 -13.15 4.04
CA ALA A 7 -18.25 -11.74 3.69
C ALA A 7 -17.06 -10.98 4.28
N ALA A 8 -16.37 -10.19 3.46
CA ALA A 8 -15.25 -9.35 3.87
C ALA A 8 -15.65 -7.87 3.83
N CYS A 9 -15.14 -7.08 4.77
CA CYS A 9 -15.32 -5.64 4.83
C CYS A 9 -13.94 -4.96 4.83
N PHE A 10 -13.74 -3.99 3.96
CA PHE A 10 -12.48 -3.26 3.83
C PHE A 10 -12.69 -1.80 4.20
N PHE A 11 -11.85 -1.28 5.09
CA PHE A 11 -11.79 0.14 5.41
C PHE A 11 -10.63 0.78 4.63
N ALA A 12 -10.89 1.92 4.00
CA ALA A 12 -9.91 2.68 3.22
C ALA A 12 -10.10 4.19 3.50
N PRO A 13 -9.10 5.04 3.21
CA PRO A 13 -9.23 6.48 3.32
C PRO A 13 -10.46 7.01 2.58
N THR A 14 -11.12 8.02 3.15
CA THR A 14 -12.33 8.59 2.55
C THR A 14 -12.02 9.24 1.20
N LEU A 15 -13.05 9.41 0.36
CA LEU A 15 -12.92 10.09 -0.93
C LEU A 15 -12.39 11.53 -0.82
N ALA A 16 -12.55 12.18 0.34
CA ALA A 16 -12.01 13.51 0.61
C ALA A 16 -10.47 13.51 0.65
N TYR A 17 -9.88 12.44 1.17
CA TYR A 17 -8.42 12.29 1.35
C TYR A 17 -7.76 11.46 0.25
N ARG A 18 -8.47 11.14 -0.83
CA ARG A 18 -7.97 10.23 -1.89
C ARG A 18 -6.69 10.70 -2.57
N ASN A 19 -6.42 12.00 -2.54
CA ASN A 19 -5.24 12.62 -3.14
C ASN A 19 -4.14 12.92 -2.12
N GLU A 20 -4.42 12.79 -0.82
CA GLU A 20 -3.39 12.96 0.20
C GLU A 20 -2.39 11.80 0.10
N PRO A 21 -1.09 12.10 0.24
CA PRO A 21 -0.07 11.08 0.24
C PRO A 21 -0.17 10.22 1.50
N ILE A 22 -0.34 8.92 1.32
CA ILE A 22 -0.17 7.91 2.37
C ILE A 22 1.25 7.34 2.27
N GLY A 23 1.93 7.20 3.40
CA GLY A 23 3.31 6.74 3.47
C GLY A 23 3.69 6.27 4.87
N PRO A 24 4.98 6.05 5.15
CA PRO A 24 5.47 5.72 6.48
C PRO A 24 5.04 6.79 7.50
N THR A 25 4.55 6.36 8.66
CA THR A 25 4.19 7.26 9.76
C THR A 25 5.44 7.98 10.26
N GLU A 26 5.41 9.31 10.30
CA GLU A 26 6.56 10.14 10.67
C GLU A 26 7.10 9.82 12.07
N GLU A 27 6.21 9.51 13.01
CA GLU A 27 6.57 9.13 14.39
C GLU A 27 7.39 7.84 14.49
N LEU A 28 7.36 6.99 13.45
CA LEU A 28 8.07 5.71 13.39
C LEU A 28 9.34 5.76 12.54
N VAL A 29 9.65 6.91 11.92
CA VAL A 29 10.82 7.08 11.08
C VAL A 29 11.99 7.61 11.91
N SER A 30 13.09 6.86 11.94
CA SER A 30 14.34 7.25 12.61
C SER A 30 15.58 6.86 11.79
N GLU A 31 16.78 7.17 12.28
CA GLU A 31 18.02 6.72 11.64
C GLU A 31 18.16 5.20 11.65
N GLU A 32 17.70 4.54 12.72
CA GLU A 32 17.69 3.09 12.89
C GLU A 32 16.53 2.42 12.13
N SER A 33 15.43 3.14 11.93
CA SER A 33 14.24 2.67 11.20
C SER A 33 13.91 3.63 10.05
N PRO A 34 14.74 3.68 9.00
CA PRO A 34 14.50 4.56 7.87
C PRO A 34 13.27 4.11 7.06
N PRO A 35 12.62 5.02 6.32
CA PRO A 35 11.44 4.68 5.54
C PRO A 35 11.80 3.70 4.41
N ILE A 36 11.02 2.63 4.28
CA ILE A 36 11.22 1.61 3.24
C ILE A 36 10.45 1.97 1.96
N TYR A 37 9.27 2.57 2.11
CA TYR A 37 8.35 2.89 1.02
C TYR A 37 8.16 4.40 0.88
N LYS A 38 8.04 4.89 -0.36
CA LYS A 38 7.69 6.28 -0.66
C LYS A 38 6.18 6.52 -0.51
N GLY A 39 5.80 7.77 -0.28
CA GLY A 39 4.41 8.18 -0.24
C GLY A 39 3.69 8.00 -1.59
N ILE A 40 2.41 7.62 -1.56
CA ILE A 40 1.53 7.51 -2.72
C ILE A 40 0.10 7.93 -2.34
N SER A 41 -0.69 8.48 -3.26
CA SER A 41 -2.12 8.73 -3.00
C SER A 41 -2.98 7.50 -3.32
N ILE A 42 -4.10 7.32 -2.63
CA ILE A 42 -5.08 6.25 -2.95
C ILE A 42 -5.55 6.35 -4.40
N SER A 43 -5.75 7.56 -4.91
CA SER A 43 -6.17 7.82 -6.30
C SER A 43 -5.15 7.32 -7.34
N ARG A 44 -3.86 7.26 -7.00
CA ARG A 44 -2.81 6.67 -7.85
C ARG A 44 -2.60 5.19 -7.57
N TYR A 45 -2.70 4.78 -6.30
CA TYR A 45 -2.49 3.40 -5.88
C TYR A 45 -3.54 2.45 -6.45
N ILE A 46 -4.84 2.80 -6.40
CA ILE A 46 -5.92 1.89 -6.82
C ILE A 46 -5.84 1.53 -8.31
N PRO A 47 -5.68 2.48 -9.26
CA PRO A 47 -5.50 2.14 -10.67
C PRO A 47 -4.24 1.30 -10.91
N PHE A 48 -3.14 1.61 -10.22
CA PHE A 48 -1.88 0.86 -10.31
C PHE A 48 -2.03 -0.58 -9.80
N PHE A 49 -2.67 -0.76 -8.65
CA PHE A 49 -2.95 -2.08 -8.08
C PHE A 49 -3.88 -2.89 -9.00
N ARG A 50 -4.90 -2.25 -9.59
CA ARG A 50 -5.84 -2.90 -10.51
C ARG A 50 -5.27 -3.22 -11.88
N SER A 51 -4.30 -2.45 -12.38
CA SER A 51 -3.68 -2.71 -13.68
C SER A 51 -2.64 -3.83 -13.64
N LYS A 52 -2.21 -4.23 -12.44
CA LYS A 52 -1.36 -5.40 -12.23
C LYS A 52 -2.24 -6.64 -12.19
N ASP A 53 -2.61 -7.13 -13.36
CA ASP A 53 -3.39 -8.35 -13.50
C ASP A 53 -2.60 -9.60 -13.05
N ARG A 54 -3.27 -10.41 -12.22
CA ARG A 54 -3.18 -11.88 -12.07
C ARG A 54 -1.86 -12.62 -11.78
N ASP A 55 -0.69 -11.98 -11.77
CA ASP A 55 0.56 -12.69 -11.45
C ASP A 55 0.93 -12.65 -9.96
N GLY A 56 -0.01 -12.20 -9.10
CA GLY A 56 0.25 -12.03 -7.67
C GLY A 56 1.27 -10.93 -7.38
N THR A 57 1.45 -9.99 -8.31
CA THR A 57 2.50 -8.99 -8.22
C THR A 57 2.22 -8.04 -7.06
N ILE A 58 3.16 -8.03 -6.11
CA ILE A 58 3.09 -7.22 -4.90
C ILE A 58 3.25 -5.75 -5.34
N ALA A 59 2.32 -4.87 -4.94
CA ALA A 59 2.40 -3.44 -5.26
C ALA A 59 3.57 -2.75 -4.52
N LEU A 60 3.93 -3.27 -3.34
CA LEU A 60 4.93 -2.71 -2.43
C LEU A 60 6.34 -2.53 -3.05
N PRO A 61 6.92 -3.50 -3.78
CA PRO A 61 8.18 -3.32 -4.50
C PRO A 61 8.25 -2.05 -5.35
N HIS A 62 7.17 -1.66 -6.02
CA HIS A 62 7.13 -0.46 -6.85
C HIS A 62 7.10 0.86 -6.05
N LEU A 63 6.76 0.76 -4.76
CA LEU A 63 6.78 1.85 -3.81
C LEU A 63 8.08 1.92 -3.02
N LYS A 64 8.97 0.93 -3.11
CA LYS A 64 10.23 0.90 -2.37
C LYS A 64 11.10 2.10 -2.76
N ILE A 65 11.75 2.71 -1.77
CA ILE A 65 12.72 3.78 -1.99
C ILE A 65 14.02 3.14 -2.50
N ASN A 66 14.60 3.69 -3.57
CA ASN A 66 15.87 3.19 -4.11
C ASN A 66 16.96 3.29 -3.04
N GLY A 67 17.57 2.16 -2.69
CA GLY A 67 18.61 2.08 -1.64
C GLY A 67 18.08 1.76 -0.23
N ALA A 68 16.78 1.55 -0.04
CA ALA A 68 16.26 1.05 1.24
C ALA A 68 16.79 -0.37 1.51
N ARG A 69 17.42 -0.57 2.68
CA ARG A 69 17.85 -1.88 3.16
C ARG A 69 16.64 -2.82 3.23
N GLU A 70 16.84 -4.08 2.84
CA GLU A 70 15.83 -5.10 3.10
C GLU A 70 15.68 -5.31 4.61
N PRO A 71 14.44 -5.50 5.09
CA PRO A 71 14.19 -5.78 6.50
C PRO A 71 14.86 -7.10 6.94
#